data_AF-A0A969RJ65-F1
#
_entry.id   AF-A0A969RJ65-F1
#
_cell.length_a   1.000
_cell.length_b   1.000
_cell.length_c   1.000
_cell.angle_alpha   90.00
_cell.angle_beta   90.00
_cell.angle_gamma   90.00
#
_symmetry.space_group_name_H-M   'P 1'
#
loop_
_entity.id
_entity.type
_entity.pdbx_description
1 polymer ?
#
loop_
_entity_poly.entity_id
_entity_poly.type
_entity_poly.pdbx_seq_one_letter_code
_entity_poly.pdbx_strand_id
1 'polypeptide(L)'
;MTHQESRNPLEHRRLLKLAREYRQKGYQVTLHPSPEELPPPLADCSLDLVAVSDTRVVAAEVRSRETLTLNGTEDLRRISESVQQLPGWEFELIVTNSRKSSEVAASYFRICTVIPKFLNSGEP
;
A
#
# COMPACT_ATOMS: atom_id res chain seq x y z
N MET A 1 -1.12 19.98 -14.15
CA MET A 1 0.29 19.93 -13.72
C MET A 1 0.33 18.99 -12.53
N THR A 2 0.86 17.79 -12.72
CA THR A 2 0.86 16.70 -11.75
C THR A 2 1.71 17.08 -10.56
N HIS A 3 1.09 17.17 -9.37
CA HIS A 3 1.76 17.36 -8.09
C HIS A 3 2.58 16.10 -7.80
N GLN A 4 3.75 15.99 -8.43
CA GLN A 4 4.81 15.10 -7.98
C GLN A 4 5.51 15.81 -6.82
N GLU A 5 4.73 16.03 -5.76
CA GLU A 5 5.18 16.63 -4.52
C GLU A 5 6.25 15.71 -3.96
N SER A 6 7.47 16.22 -3.90
CA SER A 6 8.69 15.58 -3.42
C SER A 6 8.38 14.49 -2.40
N ARG A 7 8.29 13.22 -2.87
CA ARG A 7 7.98 12.05 -2.03
C ARG A 7 8.82 12.16 -0.79
N ASN A 8 8.19 12.14 0.38
CA ASN A 8 8.85 12.44 1.63
C ASN A 8 10.07 11.51 1.74
N PRO A 9 11.29 12.00 2.01
CA PRO A 9 12.49 11.16 2.06
C PRO A 9 12.35 9.99 3.03
N LEU A 10 11.46 10.11 4.03
CA LEU A 10 11.08 9.03 4.95
C LEU A 10 10.24 7.93 4.29
N GLU A 11 9.27 8.29 3.44
CA GLU A 11 8.48 7.33 2.64
C GLU A 11 9.40 6.55 1.72
N HIS A 12 10.27 7.26 0.98
CA HIS A 12 11.22 6.62 0.07
C HIS A 12 12.19 5.67 0.79
N ARG A 13 12.75 6.08 1.93
CA ARG A 13 13.62 5.22 2.73
C ARG A 13 12.89 4.00 3.27
N ARG A 14 11.64 4.14 3.70
CA ARG A 14 10.83 3.01 4.16
C ARG A 14 10.51 2.06 3.02
N LEU A 15 10.15 2.58 1.84
CA LEU A 15 9.88 1.82 0.63
C LEU A 15 11.06 0.93 0.25
N LEU A 16 12.27 1.50 0.19
CA LEU A 16 13.49 0.72 -0.11
C LEU A 16 13.74 -0.38 0.93
N LYS A 17 13.51 -0.08 2.22
CA LYS A 17 13.63 -1.07 3.28
C LYS A 17 12.61 -2.20 3.09
N LEU A 18 11.35 -1.86 2.85
CA LEU A 18 10.26 -2.81 2.62
C LEU A 18 10.55 -3.71 1.41
N ALA A 19 11.06 -3.13 0.32
CA ALA A 19 11.47 -3.84 -0.87
C ALA A 19 12.54 -4.91 -0.57
N ARG A 20 13.55 -4.53 0.23
CA ARG A 20 14.58 -5.47 0.68
C ARG A 20 14.00 -6.58 1.55
N GLU A 21 13.09 -6.25 2.47
CA GLU A 21 12.42 -7.22 3.34
C GLU A 21 11.64 -8.26 2.51
N TYR A 22 10.90 -7.85 1.48
CA TYR A 22 10.17 -8.76 0.60
C TYR A 22 11.12 -9.61 -0.28
N ARG A 23 12.17 -8.99 -0.84
CA ARG A 23 13.19 -9.74 -1.60
C ARG A 23 13.86 -10.83 -0.76
N GLN A 24 14.17 -10.53 0.51
CA GLN A 24 14.75 -11.50 1.44
C GLN A 24 13.78 -12.65 1.78
N LYS A 25 12.47 -12.39 1.72
CA LYS A 25 11.42 -13.41 1.88
C LYS A 25 11.17 -14.23 0.60
N GLY A 26 11.90 -13.97 -0.49
CA GLY A 26 11.75 -14.68 -1.77
C GLY A 26 10.73 -14.08 -2.72
N TYR A 27 10.24 -12.87 -2.46
CA TYR A 27 9.32 -12.19 -3.37
C TYR A 27 10.08 -11.48 -4.49
N GLN A 28 9.52 -11.48 -5.69
CA GLN A 28 9.92 -10.59 -6.77
C GLN A 28 9.29 -9.23 -6.52
N VAL A 29 10.11 -8.19 -6.42
CA VAL A 29 9.65 -6.85 -6.02
C VAL A 29 9.87 -5.84 -7.14
N THR A 30 8.76 -5.25 -7.59
CA THR A 30 8.69 -4.11 -8.51
C THR A 30 8.39 -2.85 -7.71
N LEU A 31 9.21 -1.81 -7.93
CA LEU A 31 9.00 -0.49 -7.32
C LEU A 31 8.40 0.43 -8.37
N HIS A 32 7.39 1.19 -7.98
CA HIS A 32 6.66 2.10 -8.88
C HIS A 32 6.23 1.40 -10.17
N PRO A 33 5.43 0.31 -10.08
CA PRO A 33 4.96 -0.39 -11.26
C PRO A 33 4.23 0.57 -12.18
N SER A 34 4.47 0.42 -13.48
CA SER A 34 3.74 1.16 -14.50
C SER A 34 2.30 0.66 -14.56
N PRO A 35 1.32 1.49 -14.95
CA PRO A 35 -0.09 1.08 -15.02
C PRO A 35 -0.31 -0.10 -16.00
N GLU A 36 0.56 -0.25 -16.99
CA GLU A 36 0.62 -1.38 -17.93
C GLU A 36 1.12 -2.71 -17.32
N GLU A 37 1.86 -2.65 -16.20
CA GLU A 37 2.31 -3.82 -15.46
C GLU A 37 1.29 -4.29 -14.40
N LEU A 38 0.24 -3.49 -14.21
CA LEU A 38 -0.83 -3.75 -13.26
C LEU A 38 -2.06 -4.34 -13.97
N PRO A 39 -2.85 -5.17 -13.28
CA PRO A 39 -4.12 -5.63 -13.81
C PRO A 39 -5.08 -4.42 -13.99
N PRO A 40 -6.05 -4.50 -14.92
CA PRO A 40 -6.96 -3.40 -15.24
C PRO A 40 -7.59 -2.66 -14.03
N PRO A 41 -8.07 -3.34 -12.97
CA PRO A 41 -8.65 -2.64 -11.81
C PRO A 41 -7.64 -1.83 -10.98
N LEU A 42 -6.33 -2.05 -11.17
CA LEU A 42 -5.25 -1.31 -10.51
C LEU A 42 -4.47 -0.40 -11.47
N ALA A 43 -4.79 -0.39 -12.77
CA ALA A 43 -4.08 0.42 -13.75
C ALA A 43 -4.19 1.93 -13.45
N ASP A 44 -5.33 2.39 -12.95
CA ASP A 44 -5.52 3.78 -12.53
C ASP A 44 -5.00 4.09 -11.12
N CYS A 45 -4.44 3.09 -10.42
CA CYS A 45 -3.93 3.23 -9.06
C CYS A 45 -2.42 3.48 -9.06
N SER A 46 -1.98 4.50 -8.33
CA SER A 46 -0.55 4.74 -8.08
C SER A 46 -0.08 3.89 -6.91
N LEU A 47 0.59 2.78 -7.20
CA LEU A 47 1.21 1.92 -6.18
C LEU A 47 2.70 2.25 -6.00
N ASP A 48 3.16 2.23 -4.76
CA ASP A 48 4.58 2.34 -4.42
C ASP A 48 5.36 1.05 -4.74
N LEU A 49 4.77 -0.10 -4.44
CA LEU A 49 5.44 -1.40 -4.48
C LEU A 49 4.48 -2.52 -4.83
N VAL A 50 4.92 -3.46 -5.67
CA VAL A 50 4.27 -4.75 -5.87
C VAL A 50 5.27 -5.86 -5.61
N ALA A 51 4.93 -6.78 -4.72
CA ALA A 51 5.71 -7.96 -4.38
C ALA A 51 4.95 -9.22 -4.81
N VAL A 52 5.49 -9.92 -5.80
CA VAL A 52 4.92 -11.17 -6.34
C VAL A 52 5.66 -12.36 -5.72
N SER A 53 4.90 -13.34 -5.24
CA SER A 53 5.38 -14.67 -4.87
C SER A 53 4.61 -15.73 -5.63
N ASP A 54 5.04 -16.99 -5.54
CA ASP A 54 4.38 -18.11 -6.22
C ASP A 54 2.91 -18.32 -5.78
N THR A 55 2.53 -17.82 -4.60
CA THR A 55 1.19 -18.08 -4.02
C THR A 55 0.32 -16.83 -3.87
N ARG A 56 0.92 -15.63 -3.88
CA ARG A 56 0.20 -14.37 -3.72
C ARG A 56 0.97 -13.17 -4.24
N VAL A 57 0.23 -12.10 -4.52
CA VAL A 57 0.74 -10.78 -4.88
C VAL A 57 0.40 -9.80 -3.77
N VAL A 58 1.38 -9.02 -3.33
CA VAL A 58 1.18 -7.98 -2.32
C VAL A 58 1.40 -6.63 -2.98
N ALA A 59 0.34 -5.84 -3.09
CA ALA A 59 0.42 -4.43 -3.47
C ALA A 59 0.58 -3.60 -2.19
N ALA A 60 1.59 -2.74 -2.14
CA ALA A 60 1.88 -1.96 -0.95
C ALA A 60 2.02 -0.48 -1.28
N GLU A 61 1.48 0.35 -0.37
CA GLU A 61 1.53 1.79 -0.43
C GLU A 61 2.19 2.35 0.82
N VAL A 62 3.15 3.26 0.66
CA VAL A 62 3.93 3.83 1.77
C VAL A 62 3.59 5.30 1.91
N ARG A 63 2.85 5.64 2.99
CA ARG A 63 2.42 7.01 3.25
C ARG A 63 2.98 7.54 4.57
N SER A 64 3.36 8.81 4.59
CA SER A 64 3.58 9.58 5.81
C SER A 64 2.24 10.03 6.39
N ARG A 65 2.22 10.34 7.69
CA ARG A 65 1.01 10.89 8.34
C ARG A 65 0.51 12.18 7.67
N GLU A 66 1.41 13.01 7.17
CA GLU A 66 1.10 14.24 6.43
C GLU A 66 0.40 13.93 5.10
N THR A 67 0.94 12.99 4.32
CA THR A 67 0.39 12.55 3.03
C THR A 67 -0.96 11.83 3.19
N LEU A 68 -1.17 11.11 4.30
CA LEU A 68 -2.42 10.42 4.60
C LEU A 68 -3.60 11.40 4.75
N THR A 69 -3.35 12.56 5.37
CA THR A 69 -4.39 13.57 5.68
C THR A 69 -4.79 14.45 4.51
N LEU A 70 -3.95 14.56 3.46
CA LEU A 70 -4.13 15.58 2.42
C LEU A 70 -4.99 15.15 1.23
N ASN A 71 -5.04 13.85 0.90
CA ASN A 71 -5.88 13.28 -0.17
C ASN A 71 -5.84 11.73 -0.20
N GLY A 72 -5.19 11.09 0.78
CA GLY A 72 -4.86 9.66 0.69
C GLY A 72 -6.06 8.73 0.84
N THR A 73 -7.10 9.14 1.57
CA THR A 73 -8.15 8.21 2.03
C THR A 73 -9.03 7.65 0.91
N GLU A 74 -9.35 8.45 -0.12
CA GLU A 74 -10.18 8.02 -1.24
C GLU A 74 -9.42 7.13 -2.23
N ASP A 75 -8.16 7.45 -2.51
CA ASP A 75 -7.28 6.62 -3.33
C ASP A 75 -7.01 5.27 -2.66
N LEU A 76 -6.70 5.27 -1.36
CA LEU A 76 -6.48 4.04 -0.58
C LEU A 76 -7.72 3.14 -0.55
N ARG A 77 -8.91 3.75 -0.48
CA ARG A 77 -10.17 3.01 -0.54
C ARG A 77 -10.33 2.34 -1.90
N ARG A 78 -10.14 3.09 -3.00
CA ARG A 78 -10.23 2.55 -4.37
C ARG A 78 -9.25 1.41 -4.59
N ILE A 79 -7.99 1.58 -4.16
CA ILE A 79 -6.98 0.52 -4.25
C ILE A 79 -7.43 -0.73 -3.50
N SER A 80 -7.90 -0.59 -2.26
CA SER A 80 -8.38 -1.72 -1.46
C SER A 80 -9.56 -2.43 -2.10
N GLU A 81 -10.54 -1.69 -2.63
CA GLU A 81 -11.70 -2.24 -3.33
C GLU A 81 -11.27 -2.99 -4.62
N SER A 82 -10.33 -2.44 -5.38
CA SER A 82 -9.77 -3.08 -6.58
C SER A 82 -8.98 -4.34 -6.28
N VAL A 83 -8.13 -4.32 -5.25
CA VAL A 83 -7.34 -5.50 -4.84
C VAL A 83 -8.24 -6.64 -4.40
N GLN A 84 -9.35 -6.36 -3.71
CA GLN A 84 -10.29 -7.40 -3.27
C GLN A 84 -10.97 -8.15 -4.43
N GLN A 85 -11.03 -7.55 -5.61
CA GLN A 85 -11.58 -8.21 -6.81
C GLN A 85 -10.59 -9.17 -7.46
N LEU A 86 -9.32 -9.15 -7.05
CA LEU A 86 -8.25 -9.93 -7.64
C LEU A 86 -7.89 -11.13 -6.74
N PRO A 87 -8.09 -12.37 -7.20
CA PRO A 87 -7.75 -13.54 -6.41
C PRO A 87 -6.24 -13.62 -6.18
N GLY A 88 -5.83 -13.86 -4.93
CA GLY A 88 -4.43 -13.96 -4.54
C GLY A 88 -3.71 -12.62 -4.38
N TRP A 89 -4.40 -11.49 -4.51
CA TRP A 89 -3.85 -10.18 -4.21
C TRP A 89 -4.17 -9.72 -2.79
N GLU A 90 -3.20 -9.11 -2.13
CA GLU A 90 -3.33 -8.48 -0.81
C GLU A 90 -2.86 -7.02 -0.90
N PHE A 91 -3.56 -6.11 -0.21
CA PHE A 91 -3.18 -4.71 -0.12
C PHE A 91 -2.60 -4.40 1.27
N GLU A 92 -1.40 -3.81 1.32
CA GLU A 92 -0.76 -3.38 2.56
C GLU A 92 -0.49 -1.87 2.57
N LEU A 93 -1.05 -1.17 3.55
CA LEU A 93 -0.74 0.24 3.81
C LEU A 93 0.32 0.38 4.89
N ILE A 94 1.46 0.98 4.55
CA ILE A 94 2.57 1.22 5.46
C ILE A 94 2.60 2.69 5.82
N VAL A 95 2.27 3.00 7.07
CA VAL A 95 2.33 4.37 7.57
C VAL A 95 3.70 4.64 8.21
N THR A 96 4.45 5.59 7.67
CA THR A 96 5.70 6.07 8.30
C THR A 96 5.39 7.22 9.25
N ASN A 97 5.88 7.12 10.48
CA ASN A 97 5.73 8.17 11.47
C ASN A 97 7.08 8.86 11.66
N SER A 98 7.16 10.14 11.30
CA SER A 98 8.27 11.04 11.61
C SER A 98 8.26 11.43 13.09
N ARG A 99 8.27 10.45 14.02
CA ARG A 99 8.60 10.79 15.40
C ARG A 99 10.09 11.04 15.44
N LYS A 100 10.50 12.30 15.68
CA LYS A 100 11.83 12.59 16.21
C LYS A 100 12.08 11.60 17.37
N SER A 101 13.07 10.74 17.18
CA SER A 101 13.73 9.89 18.17
C SER A 101 12.83 9.32 19.27
N SER A 102 12.33 8.11 19.06
CA SER A 102 12.49 7.06 20.08
C SER A 102 12.45 5.69 19.42
N GLU A 103 13.62 5.05 19.46
CA GLU A 103 13.79 3.60 19.49
C GLU A 103 12.69 2.96 20.34
N VAL A 104 11.74 2.24 19.71
CA VAL A 104 11.49 0.80 19.89
C VAL A 104 10.41 0.33 18.91
N ALA A 105 10.55 -0.94 18.52
CA ALA A 105 9.57 -1.78 17.85
C ALA A 105 9.16 -1.37 16.43
N ALA A 106 9.82 -2.01 15.46
CA ALA A 106 9.15 -2.53 14.27
C ALA A 106 8.00 -3.46 14.72
N SER A 107 6.92 -2.87 15.21
CA SER A 107 5.71 -3.59 15.55
C SER A 107 5.01 -3.89 14.22
N TYR A 108 4.98 -5.18 13.92
CA TYR A 108 4.13 -5.80 12.90
C TYR A 108 2.70 -5.30 13.08
N PHE A 109 2.34 -4.20 12.43
CA PHE A 109 0.94 -3.86 12.21
C PHE A 109 0.59 -4.29 10.80
N ARG A 110 0.57 -5.62 10.63
CA ARG A 110 -0.14 -6.25 9.52
C ARG A 110 -1.61 -6.05 9.84
N ILE A 111 -2.16 -4.92 9.40
CA ILE A 111 -3.58 -4.66 9.47
C ILE A 111 -4.23 -5.64 8.47
N CYS A 112 -4.46 -6.87 8.91
CA CYS A 112 -5.50 -7.72 8.33
C CYS A 112 -6.85 -7.10 8.74
N THR A 113 -7.18 -5.91 8.25
CA THR A 113 -8.57 -5.46 8.32
C THR A 113 -9.31 -6.23 7.24
N VAL A 114 -9.82 -7.41 7.63
CA VAL A 114 -11.15 -7.81 7.17
C VAL A 114 -12.03 -6.61 7.50
N ILE A 115 -12.35 -5.77 6.50
CA ILE A 115 -13.34 -4.71 6.70
C ILE A 115 -14.64 -5.48 6.97
N PRO A 116 -15.21 -5.44 8.19
CA PRO A 116 -16.52 -6.03 8.39
C PRO A 116 -17.47 -5.32 7.44
N LYS A 117 -18.23 -6.10 6.66
CA LYS A 117 -19.32 -5.64 5.82
C LYS A 117 -20.04 -4.52 6.56
N PHE A 118 -19.89 -3.29 6.06
CA PHE A 118 -20.67 -2.17 6.57
C PHE A 118 -22.13 -2.48 6.29
N LEU A 119 -22.88 -2.62 7.37
CA LEU A 119 -24.33 -2.59 7.44
C LEU A 119 -24.90 -1.62 6.39
N ASN A 120 -25.72 -2.13 5.48
CA ASN A 120 -26.79 -1.32 4.93
C ASN A 120 -28.08 -2.12 5.03
N SER A 121 -28.75 -1.88 6.15
CA SER A 121 -30.19 -2.02 6.30
C SER A 121 -30.86 -1.10 5.27
N GLY A 122 -31.75 -1.66 4.47
CA GLY A 122 -32.51 -0.93 3.47
C GLY A 122 -33.59 -1.83 2.89
N GLU A 123 -34.62 -2.07 3.72
CA GLU A 123 -35.88 -2.71 3.32
C GLU A 123 -36.55 -1.92 2.18
N PRO A 124 -37.28 -2.60 1.28
CA PRO A 124 -38.50 -2.06 0.68
C PRO A 124 -39.73 -2.31 1.55
#